data_AF-A0A4D4K851-F1
#
_entry.id   AF-A0A4D4K851-F1
#
_cell.length_a   1.000
_cell.length_b   1.000
_cell.length_c   1.000
_cell.angle_alpha   90.00
_cell.angle_beta   90.00
_cell.angle_gamma   90.00
#
_symmetry.space_group_name_H-M   'P 1'
#
loop_
_entity.id
_entity.type
_entity.pdbx_description
1 polymer ?
#
loop_
_entity_poly.entity_id
_entity_poly.type
_entity_poly.pdbx_seq_one_letter_code
_entity_poly.pdbx_strand_id
1 'polypeptide(L)'
;MSAPDPRPPAPDTVRGRPLLMVIDPNARRMDGESVRIAKDVLCAGAQTKICLPDSPEEVERALARRGARRPVLVGDDRALLRMVELLHRRRELADATLSVVPVGGSATVALAHSLGVPTDAVAAARTVLDGTARPRDLLVDESGGVVLGGLRIPSGRAPYGAHGTPGGGCGAAAGPDGHDPGPFGGGSRGRDCRCDPCDRDRRRRAGEDGEDGGDGGHGGHGGGPPGDDPDGDGNRPWWTPAARTARTALTLLSLPVIGLAGGARRPAHPPPQRLRIEADGVLLTDLDRPVERVSVSTAAPGGGLAEVVVHPCAADGPLRTRARAVTVSGPDFRYHADALIRGPVRSRTWTVLAEAWSLMLPYRP
;
A
#
# COMPACT_ATOMS: atom_id res chain seq x y z
N MET A 1 -8.86 -10.57 -44.46
CA MET A 1 -9.75 -9.73 -43.63
C MET A 1 -9.17 -9.72 -42.22
N SER A 2 -8.35 -8.74 -41.90
CA SER A 2 -7.83 -8.58 -40.53
C SER A 2 -8.92 -8.00 -39.65
N ALA A 3 -9.20 -8.63 -38.52
CA ALA A 3 -10.10 -8.08 -37.51
C ALA A 3 -9.57 -6.73 -37.01
N PRO A 4 -10.44 -5.73 -36.78
CA PRO A 4 -10.01 -4.45 -36.23
C PRO A 4 -9.54 -4.65 -34.78
N ASP A 5 -8.41 -4.02 -34.47
CA ASP A 5 -7.81 -3.94 -33.14
C ASP A 5 -8.81 -3.32 -32.14
N PRO A 6 -9.05 -3.91 -30.94
CA PRO A 6 -9.96 -3.34 -29.96
C PRO A 6 -9.43 -1.99 -29.46
N ARG A 7 -10.05 -0.92 -29.96
CA ARG A 7 -9.77 0.46 -29.58
C ARG A 7 -9.97 0.61 -28.06
N PRO A 8 -8.98 1.13 -27.29
CA PRO A 8 -9.17 1.35 -25.86
C PRO A 8 -10.33 2.32 -25.63
N PRO A 9 -11.10 2.14 -24.55
CA PRO A 9 -12.27 2.97 -24.27
C PRO A 9 -11.85 4.44 -24.14
N ALA A 10 -12.60 5.34 -24.80
CA ALA A 10 -12.35 6.78 -24.73
C ALA A 10 -12.35 7.27 -23.27
N PRO A 11 -11.50 8.27 -22.91
CA PRO A 11 -11.33 8.73 -21.53
C PRO A 11 -12.62 9.17 -20.84
N ASP A 12 -13.63 9.60 -21.62
CA ASP A 12 -14.95 10.01 -21.11
C ASP A 12 -15.81 8.86 -20.59
N THR A 13 -15.54 7.61 -20.98
CA THR A 13 -16.36 6.46 -20.54
C THR A 13 -16.15 6.07 -19.08
N VAL A 14 -15.07 6.53 -18.45
CA VAL A 14 -14.76 6.22 -17.05
C VAL A 14 -15.36 7.26 -16.10
N ARG A 15 -15.47 8.53 -16.53
CA ARG A 15 -16.09 9.59 -15.75
C ARG A 15 -17.60 9.33 -15.60
N GLY A 16 -18.15 9.59 -14.43
CA GLY A 16 -19.59 9.43 -14.15
C GLY A 16 -20.11 7.99 -14.01
N ARG A 17 -19.25 6.94 -14.12
CA ARG A 17 -19.69 5.56 -13.82
C ARG A 17 -20.00 5.41 -12.33
N PRO A 18 -21.08 4.67 -11.97
CA PRO A 18 -21.36 4.39 -10.58
C PRO A 18 -20.22 3.57 -9.95
N LEU A 19 -19.95 3.81 -8.67
CA LEU A 19 -18.85 3.20 -7.94
C LEU A 19 -19.34 2.04 -7.08
N LEU A 20 -18.52 1.00 -6.96
CA LEU A 20 -18.61 0.01 -5.89
C LEU A 20 -17.42 0.23 -4.97
N MET A 21 -17.68 0.87 -3.82
CA MET A 21 -16.66 1.11 -2.80
C MET A 21 -16.58 -0.08 -1.85
N VAL A 22 -15.46 -0.77 -1.85
CA VAL A 22 -15.15 -1.88 -0.94
C VAL A 22 -14.18 -1.34 0.12
N ILE A 23 -14.63 -1.29 1.37
CA ILE A 23 -13.83 -0.74 2.47
C ILE A 23 -13.24 -1.90 3.28
N ASP A 24 -11.92 -2.06 3.19
CA ASP A 24 -11.21 -3.11 3.91
C ASP A 24 -11.38 -2.95 5.43
N PRO A 25 -11.65 -4.03 6.18
CA PRO A 25 -11.87 -3.95 7.62
C PRO A 25 -10.64 -3.44 8.38
N ASN A 26 -9.42 -3.63 7.87
CA ASN A 26 -8.21 -3.09 8.47
C ASN A 26 -8.15 -1.56 8.35
N ALA A 27 -8.56 -1.00 7.21
CA ALA A 27 -8.61 0.45 7.00
C ALA A 27 -9.50 1.14 8.05
N ARG A 28 -10.67 0.56 8.34
CA ARG A 28 -11.63 1.08 9.33
C ARG A 28 -11.03 1.12 10.74
N ARG A 29 -10.20 0.14 11.08
CA ARG A 29 -9.55 0.02 12.40
C ARG A 29 -8.32 0.91 12.52
N MET A 30 -7.52 1.00 11.47
CA MET A 30 -6.24 1.72 11.48
C MET A 30 -6.42 3.23 11.37
N ASP A 31 -7.30 3.67 10.47
CA ASP A 31 -7.53 5.10 10.22
C ASP A 31 -8.97 5.32 9.71
N GLY A 32 -9.91 5.31 10.66
CA GLY A 32 -11.32 5.55 10.38
C GLY A 32 -11.64 6.98 9.93
N GLU A 33 -10.74 7.94 10.16
CA GLU A 33 -10.90 9.32 9.70
C GLU A 33 -10.67 9.42 8.20
N SER A 34 -9.55 8.89 7.70
CA SER A 34 -9.30 8.82 6.26
C SER A 34 -10.39 8.05 5.51
N VAL A 35 -10.92 6.98 6.10
CA VAL A 35 -12.07 6.24 5.53
C VAL A 35 -13.31 7.13 5.43
N ARG A 36 -13.62 7.91 6.46
CA ARG A 36 -14.76 8.85 6.46
C ARG A 36 -14.59 9.93 5.40
N ILE A 37 -13.40 10.55 5.34
CA ILE A 37 -13.06 11.56 4.33
C ILE A 37 -13.22 10.98 2.91
N ALA A 38 -12.66 9.81 2.65
CA ALA A 38 -12.77 9.14 1.36
C ALA A 38 -14.23 8.86 0.99
N LYS A 39 -15.01 8.35 1.94
CA LYS A 39 -16.45 8.10 1.76
C LYS A 39 -17.17 9.40 1.40
N ASP A 40 -16.93 10.48 2.13
CA ASP A 40 -17.64 11.75 1.95
C ASP A 40 -17.34 12.36 0.57
N VAL A 41 -16.08 12.40 0.18
CA VAL A 41 -15.66 12.91 -1.14
C VAL A 41 -16.26 12.06 -2.27
N LEU A 42 -16.19 10.74 -2.17
CA LEU A 42 -16.66 9.84 -3.23
C LEU A 42 -18.19 9.83 -3.36
N CYS A 43 -18.92 9.86 -2.23
CA CYS A 43 -20.37 9.93 -2.23
C CYS A 43 -20.88 11.29 -2.74
N ALA A 44 -20.13 12.37 -2.53
CA ALA A 44 -20.46 13.68 -3.10
C ALA A 44 -20.22 13.72 -4.63
N GLY A 45 -19.19 13.03 -5.13
CA GLY A 45 -18.80 13.08 -6.54
C GLY A 45 -19.44 12.03 -7.46
N ALA A 46 -19.97 10.92 -6.94
CA ALA A 46 -20.54 9.85 -7.74
C ALA A 46 -21.56 8.99 -7.00
N GLN A 47 -22.49 8.38 -7.75
CA GLN A 47 -23.39 7.36 -7.20
C GLN A 47 -22.57 6.14 -6.73
N THR A 48 -22.47 5.97 -5.42
CA THR A 48 -21.59 4.99 -4.79
C THR A 48 -22.38 3.94 -4.02
N LYS A 49 -22.18 2.67 -4.36
CA LYS A 49 -22.61 1.53 -3.52
C LYS A 49 -21.47 1.16 -2.57
N ILE A 50 -21.71 1.23 -1.28
CA ILE A 50 -20.72 0.90 -0.25
C ILE A 50 -20.86 -0.58 0.16
N CYS A 51 -19.73 -1.26 0.28
CA CYS A 51 -19.60 -2.61 0.80
C CYS A 51 -18.57 -2.63 1.93
N LEU A 52 -18.97 -3.19 3.06
CA LEU A 52 -18.16 -3.33 4.27
C LEU A 52 -17.92 -4.82 4.52
N PRO A 53 -17.05 -5.49 3.73
CA PRO A 53 -16.79 -6.90 3.91
C PRO A 53 -16.07 -7.14 5.25
N ASP A 54 -16.40 -8.25 5.89
CA ASP A 54 -15.66 -8.78 7.02
C ASP A 54 -14.80 -10.00 6.64
N SER A 55 -15.07 -10.59 5.46
CA SER A 55 -14.31 -11.73 4.93
C SER A 55 -13.96 -11.60 3.43
N PRO A 56 -12.95 -12.31 2.92
CA PRO A 56 -12.63 -12.36 1.49
C PRO A 56 -13.78 -12.86 0.61
N GLU A 57 -14.60 -13.77 1.11
CA GLU A 57 -15.76 -14.33 0.39
C GLU A 57 -16.84 -13.26 0.18
N GLU A 58 -16.97 -12.31 1.12
CA GLU A 58 -17.87 -11.16 0.95
C GLU A 58 -17.35 -10.17 -0.09
N VAL A 59 -16.04 -9.95 -0.15
CA VAL A 59 -15.40 -9.17 -1.24
C VAL A 59 -15.73 -9.82 -2.58
N GLU A 60 -15.56 -11.13 -2.70
CA GLU A 60 -15.87 -11.87 -3.93
C GLU A 60 -17.34 -11.75 -4.31
N ARG A 61 -18.25 -11.93 -3.36
CA ARG A 61 -19.69 -11.78 -3.59
C ARG A 61 -20.06 -10.36 -4.02
N ALA A 62 -19.43 -9.34 -3.44
CA ALA A 62 -19.66 -7.95 -3.79
C ALA A 62 -19.18 -7.65 -5.22
N LEU A 63 -17.98 -8.12 -5.58
CA LEU A 63 -17.41 -7.98 -6.91
C LEU A 63 -18.24 -8.72 -7.96
N ALA A 64 -18.70 -9.94 -7.68
CA ALA A 64 -19.57 -10.70 -8.59
C ALA A 64 -20.91 -9.98 -8.86
N ARG A 65 -21.40 -9.18 -7.91
CA ARG A 65 -22.65 -8.41 -8.02
C ARG A 65 -22.43 -6.95 -8.43
N ARG A 66 -21.23 -6.57 -8.86
CA ARG A 66 -20.89 -5.17 -9.16
C ARG A 66 -21.56 -4.65 -10.43
N GLY A 67 -21.84 -5.52 -11.40
CA GLY A 67 -22.33 -5.12 -12.72
C GLY A 67 -21.34 -4.17 -13.42
N ALA A 68 -21.83 -3.07 -13.98
CA ALA A 68 -20.99 -2.05 -14.64
C ALA A 68 -20.30 -1.08 -13.67
N ARG A 69 -20.46 -1.24 -12.35
CA ARG A 69 -19.86 -0.33 -11.36
C ARG A 69 -18.35 -0.47 -11.34
N ARG A 70 -17.64 0.67 -11.29
CA ARG A 70 -16.18 0.67 -11.15
C ARG A 70 -15.80 0.27 -9.71
N PRO A 71 -14.94 -0.75 -9.50
CA PRO A 71 -14.49 -1.11 -8.17
C PRO A 71 -13.52 -0.05 -7.62
N VAL A 72 -13.78 0.36 -6.39
CA VAL A 72 -12.93 1.27 -5.60
C VAL A 72 -12.56 0.56 -4.32
N LEU A 73 -11.28 0.33 -4.09
CA LEU A 73 -10.77 -0.21 -2.83
C LEU A 73 -10.38 0.95 -1.90
N VAL A 74 -10.89 0.93 -0.67
CA VAL A 74 -10.38 1.76 0.43
C VAL A 74 -9.63 0.83 1.38
N GLY A 75 -8.30 0.89 1.39
CA GLY A 75 -7.48 -0.16 2.02
C GLY A 75 -5.98 0.04 1.93
N ASP A 76 -5.23 -0.91 2.48
CA ASP A 76 -3.77 -0.97 2.43
C ASP A 76 -3.26 -1.81 1.24
N ASP A 77 -1.94 -1.93 1.11
CA ASP A 77 -1.30 -2.71 0.04
C ASP A 77 -1.68 -4.20 0.07
N ARG A 78 -1.94 -4.78 1.25
CA ARG A 78 -2.36 -6.19 1.35
C ARG A 78 -3.79 -6.36 0.85
N ALA A 79 -4.67 -5.40 1.14
CA ALA A 79 -6.02 -5.38 0.59
C ALA A 79 -6.00 -5.24 -0.94
N LEU A 80 -5.11 -4.39 -1.47
CA LEU A 80 -4.90 -4.22 -2.90
C LEU A 80 -4.47 -5.54 -3.56
N LEU A 81 -3.44 -6.20 -3.02
CA LEU A 81 -2.96 -7.48 -3.53
C LEU A 81 -4.06 -8.55 -3.51
N ARG A 82 -4.81 -8.67 -2.40
CA ARG A 82 -5.93 -9.62 -2.32
C ARG A 82 -7.00 -9.37 -3.39
N MET A 83 -7.35 -8.10 -3.63
CA MET A 83 -8.36 -7.75 -4.63
C MET A 83 -7.88 -8.04 -6.04
N VAL A 84 -6.62 -7.73 -6.38
CA VAL A 84 -6.07 -8.00 -7.71
C VAL A 84 -5.89 -9.51 -7.94
N GLU A 85 -5.39 -10.27 -6.97
CA GLU A 85 -5.31 -11.74 -7.05
C GLU A 85 -6.71 -12.35 -7.27
N LEU A 86 -7.74 -11.86 -6.57
CA LEU A 86 -9.11 -12.32 -6.75
C LEU A 86 -9.65 -12.04 -8.16
N LEU A 87 -9.49 -10.81 -8.66
CA LEU A 87 -9.91 -10.43 -10.02
C LEU A 87 -9.13 -11.21 -11.09
N HIS A 88 -7.84 -11.45 -10.87
CA HIS A 88 -7.00 -12.25 -11.77
C HIS A 88 -7.49 -13.70 -11.85
N ARG A 89 -7.72 -14.36 -10.71
CA ARG A 89 -8.23 -15.75 -10.66
C ARG A 89 -9.58 -15.91 -11.37
N ARG A 90 -10.42 -14.87 -11.33
CA ARG A 90 -11.73 -14.84 -12.00
C ARG A 90 -11.65 -14.45 -13.48
N ARG A 91 -10.46 -14.09 -13.98
CA ARG A 91 -10.22 -13.53 -15.33
C ARG A 91 -11.00 -12.24 -15.61
N GLU A 92 -11.30 -11.46 -14.57
CA GLU A 92 -12.06 -10.21 -14.69
C GLU A 92 -11.15 -8.96 -14.59
N LEU A 93 -9.85 -9.17 -14.45
CA LEU A 93 -8.88 -8.10 -14.17
C LEU A 93 -8.70 -7.13 -15.35
N ALA A 94 -8.74 -7.62 -16.59
CA ALA A 94 -8.65 -6.79 -17.79
C ALA A 94 -9.93 -5.94 -18.00
N ASP A 95 -11.08 -6.43 -17.54
CA ASP A 95 -12.38 -5.78 -17.73
C ASP A 95 -12.68 -4.70 -16.67
N ALA A 96 -11.89 -4.68 -15.60
CA ALA A 96 -12.09 -3.80 -14.46
C ALA A 96 -11.01 -2.73 -14.38
N THR A 97 -11.41 -1.46 -14.48
CA THR A 97 -10.55 -0.35 -14.06
C THR A 97 -10.60 -0.22 -12.54
N LEU A 98 -9.54 -0.64 -11.85
CA LEU A 98 -9.46 -0.54 -10.39
C LEU A 98 -9.11 0.89 -9.97
N SER A 99 -9.72 1.34 -8.86
CA SER A 99 -9.34 2.58 -8.17
C SER A 99 -8.99 2.27 -6.73
N VAL A 100 -8.04 3.00 -6.15
CA VAL A 100 -7.58 2.77 -4.79
C VAL A 100 -7.55 4.09 -4.02
N VAL A 101 -8.07 4.10 -2.80
CA VAL A 101 -7.80 5.11 -1.79
C VAL A 101 -6.95 4.44 -0.70
N PRO A 102 -5.63 4.71 -0.68
CA PRO A 102 -4.73 4.08 0.28
C PRO A 102 -5.05 4.57 1.70
N VAL A 103 -5.22 3.64 2.63
CA VAL A 103 -5.45 3.95 4.05
C VAL A 103 -4.52 3.09 4.90
N GLY A 104 -3.67 3.75 5.68
CA GLY A 104 -2.68 3.12 6.53
C GLY A 104 -1.41 3.94 6.67
N GLY A 105 -0.44 3.44 7.43
CA GLY A 105 0.87 4.07 7.57
C GLY A 105 1.69 4.00 6.27
N SER A 106 2.72 4.85 6.16
CA SER A 106 3.57 4.98 4.97
C SER A 106 4.14 3.65 4.46
N ALA A 107 4.53 2.74 5.37
CA ALA A 107 5.04 1.42 5.02
C ALA A 107 3.95 0.45 4.49
N THR A 108 2.70 0.63 4.91
CA THR A 108 1.57 -0.24 4.52
C THR A 108 0.87 0.18 3.24
N VAL A 109 1.19 1.38 2.73
CA VAL A 109 0.65 1.93 1.46
C VAL A 109 1.76 2.24 0.45
N ALA A 110 2.98 1.73 0.69
CA ALA A 110 4.16 2.01 -0.11
C ALA A 110 4.03 1.45 -1.54
N LEU A 111 3.39 0.30 -1.72
CA LEU A 111 3.12 -0.26 -3.05
C LEU A 111 2.15 0.65 -3.81
N ALA A 112 1.00 0.98 -3.23
CA ALA A 112 0.03 1.88 -3.86
C ALA A 112 0.69 3.22 -4.27
N HIS A 113 1.51 3.78 -3.39
CA HIS A 113 2.28 4.99 -3.69
C HIS A 113 3.25 4.79 -4.87
N SER A 114 4.01 3.69 -4.88
CA SER A 114 4.94 3.36 -5.97
C SER A 114 4.26 3.17 -7.32
N LEU A 115 2.99 2.74 -7.33
CA LEU A 115 2.15 2.63 -8.53
C LEU A 115 1.61 3.98 -9.01
N GLY A 116 1.87 5.06 -8.26
CA GLY A 116 1.48 6.44 -8.58
C GLY A 116 0.19 6.91 -7.93
N VAL A 117 -0.39 6.13 -7.00
CA VAL A 117 -1.59 6.54 -6.26
C VAL A 117 -1.19 7.56 -5.18
N PRO A 118 -1.89 8.70 -5.05
CA PRO A 118 -1.66 9.62 -3.94
C PRO A 118 -1.93 8.94 -2.60
N THR A 119 -1.11 9.23 -1.58
CA THR A 119 -1.29 8.68 -0.23
C THR A 119 -2.23 9.51 0.64
N ASP A 120 -2.51 10.76 0.25
CA ASP A 120 -3.53 11.60 0.90
C ASP A 120 -4.94 11.15 0.49
N ALA A 121 -5.84 11.02 1.47
CA ALA A 121 -7.18 10.48 1.25
C ALA A 121 -8.02 11.34 0.28
N VAL A 122 -7.93 12.67 0.37
CA VAL A 122 -8.67 13.59 -0.51
C VAL A 122 -8.12 13.53 -1.92
N ALA A 123 -6.81 13.61 -2.09
CA ALA A 123 -6.15 13.54 -3.40
C ALA A 123 -6.38 12.18 -4.08
N ALA A 124 -6.35 11.09 -3.32
CA ALA A 124 -6.67 9.76 -3.82
C ALA A 124 -8.14 9.66 -4.22
N ALA A 125 -9.08 10.15 -3.40
CA ALA A 125 -10.50 10.17 -3.73
C ALA A 125 -10.79 11.01 -5.00
N ARG A 126 -10.14 12.17 -5.16
CA ARG A 126 -10.21 12.96 -6.40
C ARG A 126 -9.64 12.21 -7.60
N THR A 127 -8.58 11.44 -7.41
CA THR A 127 -8.04 10.56 -8.45
C THR A 127 -9.04 9.49 -8.88
N VAL A 128 -9.81 8.94 -7.94
CA VAL A 128 -10.88 7.98 -8.26
C VAL A 128 -11.96 8.62 -9.12
N LEU A 129 -12.33 9.89 -8.86
CA LEU A 129 -13.39 10.60 -9.58
C LEU A 129 -12.91 11.10 -10.95
N ASP A 130 -11.77 11.78 -10.99
CA ASP A 130 -11.35 12.62 -12.12
C ASP A 130 -10.08 12.13 -12.82
N GLY A 131 -9.44 11.09 -12.27
CA GLY A 131 -8.20 10.54 -12.80
C GLY A 131 -8.35 9.89 -14.18
N THR A 132 -7.25 9.27 -14.62
CA THR A 132 -7.21 8.53 -15.89
C THR A 132 -6.85 7.08 -15.65
N ALA A 133 -7.54 6.19 -16.37
CA ALA A 133 -7.18 4.79 -16.41
C ALA A 133 -5.82 4.65 -17.11
N ARG A 134 -4.85 4.02 -16.43
CA ARG A 134 -3.56 3.68 -17.02
C ARG A 134 -3.40 2.15 -17.02
N PRO A 135 -3.10 1.54 -18.18
CA PRO A 135 -2.78 0.12 -18.23
C PRO A 135 -1.51 -0.14 -17.42
N ARG A 136 -1.46 -1.30 -16.79
CA ARG A 136 -0.38 -1.73 -15.92
C ARG A 136 -0.02 -3.18 -16.20
N ASP A 137 1.29 -3.42 -16.23
CA ASP A 137 1.85 -4.77 -16.26
C ASP A 137 1.77 -5.39 -14.86
N LEU A 138 1.78 -6.72 -14.79
CA LEU A 138 1.93 -7.46 -13.55
C LEU A 138 2.73 -8.74 -13.80
N LEU A 139 3.33 -9.30 -12.75
CA LEU A 139 3.92 -10.64 -12.79
C LEU A 139 2.95 -11.65 -12.19
N VAL A 140 2.82 -12.79 -12.84
CA VAL A 140 2.14 -13.97 -12.29
C VAL A 140 3.12 -15.09 -12.06
N ASP A 141 2.97 -15.82 -10.97
CA ASP A 141 3.66 -17.09 -10.78
C ASP A 141 2.79 -18.30 -11.14
N GLU A 142 3.42 -19.47 -11.26
CA GLU A 142 2.73 -20.72 -11.58
C GLU A 142 1.76 -21.21 -10.48
N SER A 143 1.79 -20.63 -9.29
CA SER A 143 0.81 -20.87 -8.22
C SER A 143 -0.37 -19.89 -8.25
N GLY A 144 -0.42 -19.00 -9.24
CA GLY A 144 -1.45 -17.96 -9.37
C GLY A 144 -1.24 -16.75 -8.44
N GLY A 145 -0.05 -16.63 -7.84
CA GLY A 145 0.34 -15.42 -7.10
C GLY A 145 0.61 -14.26 -8.05
N VAL A 146 0.27 -13.05 -7.61
CA VAL A 146 0.45 -11.81 -8.40
C VAL A 146 1.47 -10.90 -7.73
N VAL A 147 2.29 -10.23 -8.54
CA VAL A 147 3.19 -9.14 -8.11
C VAL A 147 2.94 -7.90 -8.97
N LEU A 148 2.67 -6.76 -8.36
CA LEU A 148 2.27 -5.53 -9.02
C LEU A 148 3.43 -4.57 -9.26
N GLY A 149 4.35 -4.45 -8.29
CA GLY A 149 5.50 -3.54 -8.37
C GLY A 149 6.80 -4.28 -8.60
N GLY A 150 7.09 -5.27 -7.76
CA GLY A 150 8.27 -6.10 -7.93
C GLY A 150 8.56 -7.06 -6.78
N LEU A 151 9.49 -7.96 -7.02
CA LEU A 151 9.95 -8.94 -6.06
C LEU A 151 11.45 -8.85 -5.81
N ARG A 152 11.86 -9.32 -4.62
CA ARG A 152 13.22 -9.27 -4.10
C ARG A 152 13.57 -10.58 -3.41
N ILE A 153 14.70 -11.16 -3.76
CA ILE A 153 15.29 -12.31 -3.06
C ILE A 153 16.52 -11.78 -2.32
N PRO A 154 16.44 -11.55 -0.99
CA PRO A 154 17.58 -11.09 -0.20
C PRO A 154 18.55 -12.24 0.07
N SER A 155 19.81 -11.94 0.36
CA SER A 155 20.76 -12.95 0.86
C SER A 155 20.32 -13.44 2.24
N GLY A 156 20.52 -14.74 2.51
CA GLY A 156 20.26 -15.36 3.82
C GLY A 156 18.92 -16.05 3.99
N ARG A 157 18.95 -17.19 4.70
CA ARG A 157 17.80 -17.70 5.45
C ARG A 157 17.53 -16.70 6.58
N ALA A 158 16.49 -15.89 6.50
CA ALA A 158 15.96 -15.25 7.71
C ALA A 158 15.43 -16.37 8.64
N PRO A 159 15.99 -16.59 9.83
CA PRO A 159 15.37 -17.44 10.82
C PRO A 159 14.28 -16.62 11.51
N TYR A 160 13.07 -16.61 10.95
CA TYR A 160 11.91 -16.16 11.71
C TYR A 160 11.43 -17.34 12.56
N GLY A 161 11.91 -17.40 13.80
CA GLY A 161 11.60 -18.48 14.75
C GLY A 161 12.19 -18.31 16.15
N ALA A 162 12.69 -17.14 16.52
CA ALA A 162 13.22 -16.87 17.86
C ALA A 162 12.71 -15.52 18.39
N HIS A 163 11.39 -15.38 18.50
CA HIS A 163 10.83 -14.63 19.64
C HIS A 163 10.62 -15.64 20.77
N GLY A 164 11.73 -16.18 21.28
CA GLY A 164 11.75 -16.68 22.64
C GLY A 164 11.68 -15.47 23.54
N THR A 165 10.60 -15.36 24.30
CA THR A 165 10.50 -14.48 25.47
C THR A 165 11.83 -14.51 26.22
N PRO A 166 12.43 -13.37 26.62
CA PRO A 166 13.56 -13.42 27.54
C PRO A 166 13.05 -14.05 28.83
N GLY A 167 13.34 -15.35 29.00
CA GLY A 167 13.22 -16.03 30.27
C GLY A 167 14.21 -15.38 31.22
N GLY A 168 13.72 -14.40 31.98
CA GLY A 168 14.44 -13.82 33.10
C GLY A 168 14.46 -14.81 34.26
N GLY A 169 15.48 -15.66 34.28
CA GLY A 169 15.97 -16.36 35.46
C GLY A 169 17.47 -16.55 35.24
N CYS A 170 18.38 -16.27 36.18
CA CYS A 170 18.27 -16.24 37.62
C CYS A 170 19.49 -15.48 38.19
N GLY A 171 19.31 -14.76 39.29
CA GLY A 171 20.40 -14.31 40.16
C GLY A 171 20.04 -14.68 41.59
N ALA A 172 20.55 -15.81 42.05
CA ALA A 172 20.41 -16.28 43.42
C ALA A 172 21.17 -15.35 44.38
N ALA A 173 20.52 -14.98 45.48
CA ALA A 173 21.17 -14.58 46.71
C ALA A 173 20.46 -15.29 47.87
N ALA A 174 21.24 -16.03 48.64
CA ALA A 174 20.82 -16.86 49.76
C ALA A 174 20.43 -16.03 50.99
N GLY A 175 19.52 -16.58 51.80
CA GLY A 175 19.21 -16.12 53.16
C GLY A 175 18.09 -16.96 53.76
N PRO A 176 18.24 -17.50 54.97
CA PRO A 176 17.49 -18.67 55.45
C PRO A 176 16.22 -18.31 56.23
N ASP A 177 15.53 -19.37 56.63
CA ASP A 177 14.55 -19.48 57.73
C ASP A 177 13.10 -19.56 57.29
N GLY A 178 12.45 -20.59 57.84
CA GLY A 178 11.21 -21.14 57.33
C GLY A 178 9.97 -20.58 57.99
N HIS A 179 8.83 -20.83 57.35
CA HIS A 179 7.61 -21.10 58.08
C HIS A 179 6.60 -21.87 57.21
N ASP A 180 5.94 -22.78 57.90
CA ASP A 180 4.94 -23.79 57.55
C ASP A 180 3.67 -23.21 56.88
N PRO A 181 2.94 -23.94 56.01
CA PRO A 181 1.57 -23.59 55.67
C PRO A 181 0.57 -24.58 56.29
N GLY A 182 -0.15 -24.11 57.31
CA GLY A 182 -1.43 -24.68 57.73
C GLY A 182 -2.62 -24.07 56.96
N PRO A 183 -3.77 -24.77 56.83
CA PRO A 183 -4.87 -24.39 55.93
C PRO A 183 -6.04 -23.70 56.66
N PHE A 184 -7.15 -23.46 55.92
CA PHE A 184 -8.43 -22.83 56.30
C PHE A 184 -8.44 -21.29 56.21
N GLY A 185 -9.39 -20.60 55.59
CA GLY A 185 -10.63 -20.97 54.91
C GLY A 185 -11.46 -19.69 54.68
N GLY A 186 -12.49 -19.80 53.84
CA GLY A 186 -13.71 -18.98 53.99
C GLY A 186 -13.88 -17.73 53.12
N GLY A 187 -14.47 -17.93 51.93
CA GLY A 187 -15.56 -17.12 51.38
C GLY A 187 -15.26 -15.67 50.95
N SER A 188 -16.05 -15.01 50.12
CA SER A 188 -17.22 -15.38 49.33
C SER A 188 -17.56 -14.19 48.44
N ARG A 189 -18.30 -14.45 47.34
CA ARG A 189 -19.06 -13.49 46.50
C ARG A 189 -18.19 -12.66 45.55
N GLY A 190 -18.24 -12.87 44.23
CA GLY A 190 -19.44 -13.03 43.39
C GLY A 190 -19.75 -11.69 42.75
N ARG A 191 -19.37 -11.51 41.49
CA ARG A 191 -19.89 -10.42 40.66
C ARG A 191 -19.93 -10.85 39.20
N ASP A 192 -21.14 -11.24 38.81
CA ASP A 192 -21.56 -11.50 37.45
C ASP A 192 -21.75 -10.19 36.68
N CYS A 193 -21.21 -10.22 35.46
CA CYS A 193 -21.87 -9.93 34.19
C CYS A 193 -23.26 -9.26 34.21
N ARG A 194 -23.38 -8.11 33.53
CA ARG A 194 -24.11 -7.91 32.25
C ARG A 194 -24.80 -6.53 32.10
N CYS A 195 -24.73 -6.13 30.85
CA CYS A 195 -25.26 -5.05 30.01
C CYS A 195 -26.74 -4.61 30.13
N ASP A 196 -26.90 -3.28 29.90
CA ASP A 196 -27.94 -2.50 29.15
C ASP A 196 -29.43 -2.52 29.59
N PRO A 197 -30.31 -1.53 29.21
CA PRO A 197 -30.25 -0.60 28.07
C PRO A 197 -30.85 0.86 28.21
N CYS A 198 -30.64 1.65 27.14
CA CYS A 198 -31.40 2.75 26.48
C CYS A 198 -32.34 3.79 27.17
N ASP A 199 -32.43 4.93 26.46
CA ASP A 199 -33.44 6.01 26.44
C ASP A 199 -33.37 7.15 27.48
N ARG A 200 -33.21 8.37 26.97
CA ARG A 200 -34.02 9.53 27.39
C ARG A 200 -33.96 10.67 26.38
N ASP A 201 -35.16 11.03 25.96
CA ASP A 201 -35.48 12.25 25.23
C ASP A 201 -36.47 13.11 26.07
N ARG A 202 -36.54 14.41 25.77
CA ARG A 202 -37.40 15.50 26.32
C ARG A 202 -37.00 16.21 27.63
N ARG A 203 -36.75 17.53 27.53
CA ARG A 203 -37.77 18.62 27.71
C ARG A 203 -37.12 20.03 27.74
N ARG A 204 -37.63 20.95 26.91
CA ARG A 204 -37.98 22.40 27.13
C ARG A 204 -38.04 23.09 25.76
N ARG A 205 -39.21 23.31 25.12
CA ARG A 205 -40.14 24.47 25.20
C ARG A 205 -39.40 25.82 25.30
N ALA A 206 -39.37 26.65 24.25
CA ALA A 206 -40.42 27.44 23.56
C ALA A 206 -40.53 28.87 24.12
N GLY A 207 -40.50 29.87 23.23
CA GLY A 207 -40.75 31.29 23.50
C GLY A 207 -40.22 32.18 22.36
N GLU A 208 -41.07 32.47 21.38
CA GLU A 208 -41.01 33.57 20.41
C GLU A 208 -41.06 34.93 21.15
N ASP A 209 -40.54 36.05 20.65
CA ASP A 209 -41.21 36.98 19.73
C ASP A 209 -40.27 38.15 19.34
N GLY A 210 -40.49 38.76 18.16
CA GLY A 210 -40.18 40.19 17.94
C GLY A 210 -39.43 40.54 16.66
N GLU A 211 -40.16 40.77 15.57
CA GLU A 211 -39.73 41.57 14.40
C GLU A 211 -39.82 43.07 14.74
N ASP A 212 -38.92 43.89 14.17
CA ASP A 212 -39.27 45.16 13.47
C ASP A 212 -38.03 45.97 13.02
N GLY A 213 -38.14 46.53 11.81
CA GLY A 213 -37.59 47.86 11.47
C GLY A 213 -36.30 47.90 10.65
N GLY A 214 -36.42 48.27 9.37
CA GLY A 214 -35.30 48.62 8.47
C GLY A 214 -35.07 50.12 8.30
N ASP A 215 -33.92 50.46 7.72
CA ASP A 215 -33.55 51.62 6.86
C ASP A 215 -32.01 51.51 6.69
N GLY A 216 -31.29 51.88 5.63
CA GLY A 216 -31.49 52.77 4.49
C GLY A 216 -30.15 53.50 4.23
N GLY A 217 -29.62 53.45 3.00
CA GLY A 217 -28.86 54.56 2.39
C GLY A 217 -27.32 54.65 2.44
N HIS A 218 -26.73 54.67 1.21
CA HIS A 218 -25.59 55.48 0.70
C HIS A 218 -24.17 55.24 1.29
N GLY A 219 -23.03 55.36 0.59
CA GLY A 219 -22.55 55.86 -0.71
C GLY A 219 -21.03 56.11 -0.50
N GLY A 220 -20.10 55.63 -1.32
CA GLY A 220 -19.48 56.38 -2.43
C GLY A 220 -17.99 56.73 -2.18
N HIS A 221 -17.15 56.45 -3.19
CA HIS A 221 -15.84 57.07 -3.56
C HIS A 221 -14.68 57.02 -2.53
N GLY A 222 -13.38 56.86 -2.86
CA GLY A 222 -12.58 57.01 -4.07
C GLY A 222 -11.24 57.67 -3.66
N GLY A 223 -10.09 57.14 -4.09
CA GLY A 223 -8.79 57.79 -3.88
C GLY A 223 -7.59 56.91 -4.22
N GLY A 224 -6.76 57.33 -5.18
CA GLY A 224 -5.36 56.88 -5.37
C GLY A 224 -4.42 58.11 -5.33
N PRO A 225 -3.24 58.07 -5.97
CA PRO A 225 -1.96 57.36 -5.70
C PRO A 225 -0.88 58.40 -5.18
N PRO A 226 0.48 58.31 -5.33
CA PRO A 226 1.45 57.26 -5.73
C PRO A 226 2.71 57.15 -4.79
N GLY A 227 3.70 56.29 -5.12
CA GLY A 227 5.14 56.60 -4.92
C GLY A 227 6.01 55.69 -4.03
N ASP A 228 6.85 54.89 -4.72
CA ASP A 228 8.25 54.49 -4.49
C ASP A 228 8.76 53.75 -3.22
N ASP A 229 9.40 52.60 -3.54
CA ASP A 229 10.25 51.62 -2.81
C ASP A 229 11.41 52.21 -1.97
N PRO A 230 12.18 51.45 -1.12
CA PRO A 230 12.34 49.98 -1.08
C PRO A 230 12.32 49.31 0.33
N ASP A 231 11.97 48.03 0.37
CA ASP A 231 12.65 46.97 1.16
C ASP A 231 11.81 45.68 1.09
N GLY A 232 11.85 45.04 -0.09
CA GLY A 232 11.22 43.75 -0.35
C GLY A 232 12.20 42.61 -0.10
N ASP A 233 12.18 42.06 1.10
CA ASP A 233 12.85 40.80 1.40
C ASP A 233 12.19 39.66 0.59
N GLY A 234 12.98 39.10 -0.31
CA GLY A 234 12.52 38.16 -1.33
C GLY A 234 12.14 36.81 -0.76
N ASN A 235 10.84 36.57 -0.56
CA ASN A 235 10.32 35.21 -0.43
C ASN A 235 9.85 34.70 -1.79
N ARG A 236 10.81 34.24 -2.60
CA ARG A 236 10.51 33.48 -3.82
C ARG A 236 10.15 32.03 -3.45
N PRO A 237 8.96 31.53 -3.85
CA PRO A 237 8.62 30.11 -3.71
C PRO A 237 9.54 29.27 -4.62
N TRP A 238 10.20 28.29 -4.01
CA TRP A 238 11.41 27.64 -4.51
C TRP A 238 11.20 26.57 -5.59
N TRP A 239 10.05 26.50 -6.27
CA TRP A 239 9.93 25.60 -7.41
C TRP A 239 8.96 26.06 -8.51
N THR A 240 9.52 26.29 -9.69
CA THR A 240 8.92 25.91 -10.99
C THR A 240 10.01 25.24 -11.84
N PRO A 241 9.63 24.38 -12.81
CA PRO A 241 10.39 23.16 -13.11
C PRO A 241 11.40 23.37 -14.23
N ALA A 242 12.68 23.15 -13.92
CA ALA A 242 13.70 22.89 -14.91
C ALA A 242 14.34 21.53 -14.61
N ALA A 243 14.37 20.70 -15.64
CA ALA A 243 14.88 19.34 -15.62
C ALA A 243 16.29 19.25 -15.00
N ARG A 244 16.43 18.43 -13.95
CA ARG A 244 17.48 17.42 -13.81
C ARG A 244 17.38 16.65 -12.48
N THR A 245 17.74 15.36 -12.57
CA THR A 245 18.28 14.48 -11.52
C THR A 245 17.36 14.02 -10.37
N ALA A 246 16.53 13.01 -10.65
CA ALA A 246 16.08 12.08 -9.61
C ALA A 246 17.09 10.90 -9.51
N ARG A 247 18.21 11.12 -8.84
CA ARG A 247 19.19 10.06 -8.50
C ARG A 247 19.38 9.88 -6.99
N THR A 248 18.51 10.44 -6.17
CA THR A 248 18.69 10.47 -4.70
C THR A 248 17.38 10.22 -3.98
N ALA A 249 16.86 8.99 -4.11
CA ALA A 249 15.80 8.47 -3.22
C ALA A 249 16.15 7.09 -2.63
N LEU A 250 17.38 6.60 -2.82
CA LEU A 250 17.86 5.33 -2.26
C LEU A 250 18.89 5.48 -1.13
N THR A 251 19.15 6.70 -0.66
CA THR A 251 20.11 6.95 0.44
C THR A 251 19.48 7.15 1.81
N LEU A 252 18.15 7.27 1.92
CA LEU A 252 17.48 7.48 3.23
C LEU A 252 17.02 6.20 3.94
N LEU A 253 17.29 5.02 3.36
CA LEU A 253 17.21 3.73 4.07
C LEU A 253 18.60 3.25 4.53
N SER A 254 19.58 4.16 4.62
CA SER A 254 20.97 3.82 4.90
C SER A 254 21.68 4.86 5.79
N LEU A 255 21.02 5.32 6.85
CA LEU A 255 21.73 6.00 7.94
C LEU A 255 21.67 5.13 9.20
N PRO A 256 22.81 4.69 9.75
CA PRO A 256 22.84 4.12 11.08
C PRO A 256 22.64 5.24 12.10
N VAL A 257 21.79 5.00 13.11
CA VAL A 257 21.78 5.78 14.34
C VAL A 257 23.16 5.65 14.97
N ILE A 258 23.94 6.74 14.97
CA ILE A 258 25.22 6.81 15.68
C ILE A 258 24.89 6.98 17.16
N GLY A 259 24.80 5.86 17.88
CA GLY A 259 24.83 5.79 19.33
C GLY A 259 26.26 5.50 19.80
N LEU A 260 26.73 6.28 20.77
CA LEU A 260 28.06 6.24 21.36
C LEU A 260 28.38 4.89 22.04
N ALA A 261 29.64 4.46 21.84
CA ALA A 261 30.42 3.49 22.62
C ALA A 261 29.93 2.03 22.72
N GLY A 262 30.72 1.12 22.13
CA GLY A 262 30.65 -0.33 22.34
C GLY A 262 30.70 -1.10 21.03
N GLY A 263 31.79 -1.84 20.78
CA GLY A 263 32.09 -2.49 19.50
C GLY A 263 30.94 -3.33 18.93
N ALA A 264 30.17 -2.76 18.01
CA ALA A 264 29.19 -3.49 17.24
C ALA A 264 29.93 -4.36 16.21
N ARG A 265 29.99 -5.67 16.45
CA ARG A 265 30.25 -6.64 15.39
C ARG A 265 29.30 -6.31 14.23
N ARG A 266 29.87 -5.92 13.09
CA ARG A 266 29.15 -5.76 11.82
C ARG A 266 28.21 -6.98 11.67
N PRO A 267 26.91 -6.82 11.40
CA PRO A 267 26.04 -7.95 11.20
C PRO A 267 26.70 -8.86 10.18
N ALA A 268 26.94 -10.13 10.53
CA ALA A 268 27.51 -11.09 9.60
C ALA A 268 26.64 -11.04 8.34
N HIS A 269 27.25 -10.71 7.19
CA HIS A 269 26.51 -10.68 5.95
C HIS A 269 25.83 -12.04 5.79
N PRO A 270 24.50 -12.07 5.61
CA PRO A 270 23.80 -13.33 5.45
C PRO A 270 24.46 -14.12 4.30
N PRO A 271 24.62 -15.45 4.44
CA PRO A 271 25.35 -16.23 3.46
C PRO A 271 24.71 -16.03 2.07
N PRO A 272 25.52 -15.80 1.03
CA PRO A 272 25.00 -15.58 -0.31
C PRO A 272 24.28 -16.85 -0.78
N GLN A 273 23.18 -16.67 -1.51
CA GLN A 273 22.34 -17.78 -1.94
C GLN A 273 22.90 -18.41 -3.22
N ARG A 274 22.94 -19.73 -3.29
CA ARG A 274 23.23 -20.45 -4.54
C ARG A 274 21.92 -20.60 -5.30
N LEU A 275 21.68 -19.69 -6.24
CA LEU A 275 20.48 -19.67 -7.07
C LEU A 275 20.89 -19.75 -8.54
N ARG A 276 20.16 -20.57 -9.29
CA ARG A 276 20.14 -20.55 -10.74
C ARG A 276 19.04 -19.59 -11.19
N ILE A 277 19.39 -18.64 -12.05
CA ILE A 277 18.47 -17.60 -12.53
C ILE A 277 18.47 -17.63 -14.04
N GLU A 278 17.29 -17.83 -14.61
CA GLU A 278 17.04 -17.83 -16.04
C GLU A 278 16.05 -16.72 -16.39
N ALA A 279 16.32 -16.02 -17.49
CA ALA A 279 15.49 -14.95 -18.03
C ALA A 279 15.18 -15.28 -19.49
N ASP A 280 13.91 -15.51 -19.81
CA ASP A 280 13.45 -16.01 -21.12
C ASP A 280 14.22 -17.26 -21.59
N GLY A 281 14.57 -18.15 -20.66
CA GLY A 281 15.38 -19.35 -20.89
C GLY A 281 16.89 -19.12 -21.00
N VAL A 282 17.36 -17.88 -20.92
CA VAL A 282 18.79 -17.52 -20.92
C VAL A 282 19.32 -17.52 -19.49
N LEU A 283 20.39 -18.28 -19.24
CA LEU A 283 21.05 -18.37 -17.94
C LEU A 283 21.80 -17.07 -17.61
N LEU A 284 21.46 -16.42 -16.49
CA LEU A 284 22.15 -15.24 -15.97
C LEU A 284 23.24 -15.60 -14.95
N THR A 285 22.93 -16.55 -14.07
CA THR A 285 23.84 -17.09 -13.06
C THR A 285 23.39 -18.48 -12.68
N ASP A 286 24.34 -19.35 -12.34
CA ASP A 286 24.08 -20.72 -11.91
C ASP A 286 24.48 -20.92 -10.43
N LEU A 287 24.20 -22.10 -9.88
CA LEU A 287 24.39 -22.45 -8.47
C LEU A 287 25.86 -22.36 -7.99
N ASP A 288 26.81 -22.40 -8.92
CA ASP A 288 28.24 -22.25 -8.66
C ASP A 288 28.62 -20.83 -8.24
N ARG A 289 27.86 -19.82 -8.72
CA ARG A 289 28.07 -18.39 -8.47
C ARG A 289 27.03 -17.84 -7.48
N PRO A 290 27.40 -17.66 -6.19
CA PRO A 290 26.46 -17.18 -5.19
C PRO A 290 25.96 -15.76 -5.49
N VAL A 291 24.68 -15.52 -5.24
CA VAL A 291 24.01 -14.22 -5.39
C VAL A 291 23.71 -13.60 -4.05
N GLU A 292 23.95 -12.29 -3.96
CA GLU A 292 23.56 -11.50 -2.79
C GLU A 292 22.12 -11.03 -2.89
N ARG A 293 21.67 -10.65 -4.09
CA ARG A 293 20.35 -10.04 -4.25
C ARG A 293 19.83 -10.22 -5.65
N VAL A 294 18.58 -10.64 -5.75
CA VAL A 294 17.82 -10.63 -7.00
C VAL A 294 16.67 -9.65 -6.85
N SER A 295 16.42 -8.84 -7.87
CA SER A 295 15.22 -8.01 -7.96
C SER A 295 14.60 -8.13 -9.34
N VAL A 296 13.27 -8.28 -9.38
CA VAL A 296 12.49 -8.26 -10.62
C VAL A 296 11.39 -7.21 -10.45
N SER A 297 11.22 -6.29 -11.39
CA SER A 297 10.21 -5.22 -11.29
C SER A 297 9.49 -4.94 -12.62
N THR A 298 8.24 -4.52 -12.50
CA THR A 298 7.34 -4.10 -13.60
C THR A 298 7.25 -2.57 -13.73
N ALA A 299 8.03 -1.84 -12.93
CA ALA A 299 7.90 -0.40 -12.74
C ALA A 299 8.31 0.46 -13.97
N ALA A 300 9.02 -0.12 -14.94
CA ALA A 300 9.40 0.60 -16.15
C ALA A 300 8.21 0.61 -17.14
N PRO A 301 7.69 1.79 -17.54
CA PRO A 301 6.64 1.86 -18.56
C PRO A 301 7.14 1.30 -19.90
N GLY A 302 6.33 0.46 -20.52
CA GLY A 302 6.47 0.05 -21.91
C GLY A 302 7.28 -1.22 -22.12
N GLY A 303 6.58 -2.28 -22.52
CA GLY A 303 7.16 -3.38 -23.29
C GLY A 303 6.70 -4.79 -22.92
N GLY A 304 5.92 -4.98 -21.85
CA GLY A 304 5.56 -6.33 -21.40
C GLY A 304 6.80 -7.14 -20.97
N LEU A 305 7.81 -6.46 -20.43
CA LEU A 305 9.07 -7.02 -19.97
C LEU A 305 9.34 -6.52 -18.54
N ALA A 306 9.80 -7.42 -17.68
CA ALA A 306 10.27 -7.07 -16.36
C ALA A 306 11.77 -6.76 -16.38
N GLU A 307 12.20 -5.74 -15.63
CA GLU A 307 13.61 -5.51 -15.37
C GLU A 307 14.10 -6.51 -14.31
N VAL A 308 15.13 -7.28 -14.66
CA VAL A 308 15.79 -8.24 -13.78
C VAL A 308 17.17 -7.71 -13.43
N VAL A 309 17.45 -7.57 -12.13
CA VAL A 309 18.77 -7.18 -11.63
C VAL A 309 19.27 -8.24 -10.67
N VAL A 310 20.41 -8.83 -11.02
CA VAL A 310 21.12 -9.81 -10.20
C VAL A 310 22.39 -9.17 -9.68
N HIS A 311 22.64 -9.29 -8.37
CA HIS A 311 23.88 -8.89 -7.73
C HIS A 311 24.65 -10.16 -7.34
N PRO A 312 25.60 -10.64 -8.16
CA PRO A 312 26.48 -11.74 -7.78
C PRO A 312 27.43 -11.30 -6.66
N CYS A 313 27.81 -12.22 -5.77
CA CYS A 313 28.69 -11.92 -4.63
C CYS A 313 30.14 -11.61 -5.04
N ALA A 314 30.62 -12.23 -6.13
CA ALA A 314 32.02 -12.14 -6.57
C ALA A 314 32.21 -11.33 -7.86
N ALA A 315 31.19 -10.62 -8.35
CA ALA A 315 31.26 -9.88 -9.61
C ALA A 315 31.49 -8.39 -9.38
N ASP A 316 32.18 -7.74 -10.33
CA ASP A 316 32.48 -6.29 -10.31
C ASP A 316 31.23 -5.39 -10.50
N GLY A 317 30.04 -5.96 -10.71
CA GLY A 317 28.80 -5.19 -10.84
C GLY A 317 27.53 -6.03 -11.01
N PRO A 318 26.35 -5.39 -10.94
CA PRO A 318 25.07 -6.07 -11.13
C PRO A 318 24.84 -6.42 -12.61
N LEU A 319 24.31 -7.63 -12.83
CA LEU A 319 23.79 -8.05 -14.13
C LEU A 319 22.37 -7.49 -14.29
N ARG A 320 22.10 -6.83 -15.42
CA ARG A 320 20.79 -6.28 -15.75
C ARG A 320 20.28 -6.86 -17.05
N THR A 321 19.03 -7.31 -17.07
CA THR A 321 18.36 -7.74 -18.30
C THR A 321 16.87 -7.39 -18.25
N ARG A 322 16.19 -7.54 -19.38
CA ARG A 322 14.72 -7.43 -19.48
C ARG A 322 14.18 -8.74 -20.00
N ALA A 323 13.13 -9.27 -19.39
CA ALA A 323 12.57 -10.57 -19.75
C ALA A 323 11.06 -10.66 -19.57
N ARG A 324 10.42 -11.55 -20.32
CA ARG A 324 8.98 -11.89 -20.15
C ARG A 324 8.77 -12.94 -19.07
N ALA A 325 9.71 -13.86 -18.92
CA ALA A 325 9.67 -14.92 -17.93
C ALA A 325 10.99 -14.97 -17.17
N VAL A 326 10.91 -15.10 -15.85
CA VAL A 326 12.07 -15.23 -14.96
C VAL A 326 11.89 -16.45 -14.10
N THR A 327 12.79 -17.42 -14.22
CA THR A 327 12.81 -18.63 -13.41
C THR A 327 13.97 -18.55 -12.43
N VAL A 328 13.66 -18.74 -11.15
CA VAL A 328 14.68 -18.87 -10.09
C VAL A 328 14.55 -20.25 -9.49
N SER A 329 15.67 -20.97 -9.40
CA SER A 329 15.75 -22.28 -8.74
C SER A 329 16.96 -22.37 -7.81
N GLY A 330 16.87 -23.20 -6.78
CA GLY A 330 17.91 -23.37 -5.78
C GLY A 330 17.48 -24.32 -4.65
N PRO A 331 18.23 -24.39 -3.54
CA PRO A 331 17.92 -25.31 -2.44
C PRO A 331 16.55 -25.07 -1.83
N ASP A 332 16.37 -23.95 -1.13
CA ASP A 332 15.10 -23.40 -0.65
C ASP A 332 15.33 -21.91 -0.42
N PHE A 333 14.50 -21.05 -1.00
CA PHE A 333 14.60 -19.61 -0.82
C PHE A 333 13.25 -18.98 -0.46
N ARG A 334 13.31 -17.84 0.23
CA ARG A 334 12.18 -16.95 0.46
C ARG A 334 12.35 -15.71 -0.38
N TYR A 335 11.24 -15.12 -0.79
CA TYR A 335 11.24 -13.89 -1.56
C TYR A 335 10.20 -12.93 -1.01
N HIS A 336 10.47 -11.64 -1.16
CA HIS A 336 9.50 -10.59 -0.97
C HIS A 336 8.84 -10.33 -2.31
N ALA A 337 7.52 -10.38 -2.40
CA ALA A 337 6.74 -9.94 -3.54
C ALA A 337 5.84 -8.80 -3.07
N ASP A 338 6.15 -7.58 -3.52
CA ASP A 338 5.55 -6.35 -3.02
C ASP A 338 5.61 -6.27 -1.48
N ALA A 339 4.44 -6.27 -0.81
CA ALA A 339 4.30 -6.20 0.64
C ALA A 339 4.26 -7.58 1.34
N LEU A 340 4.41 -8.68 0.59
CA LEU A 340 4.27 -10.05 1.10
C LEU A 340 5.60 -10.81 1.09
N ILE A 341 5.83 -11.62 2.11
CA ILE A 341 6.93 -12.60 2.14
C ILE A 341 6.35 -13.96 1.77
N ARG A 342 7.02 -14.65 0.84
CA ARG A 342 6.59 -15.96 0.30
C ARG A 342 7.72 -16.98 0.39
N GLY A 343 7.36 -18.25 0.33
CA GLY A 343 8.26 -19.39 0.45
C GLY A 343 8.35 -19.98 1.87
N PRO A 344 9.22 -20.98 2.10
CA PRO A 344 10.30 -21.42 1.21
C PRO A 344 9.82 -22.14 -0.06
N VAL A 345 10.52 -21.94 -1.17
CA VAL A 345 10.31 -22.65 -2.44
C VAL A 345 11.66 -23.07 -3.03
N ARG A 346 11.66 -24.15 -3.81
CA ARG A 346 12.86 -24.63 -4.54
C ARG A 346 12.99 -24.02 -5.93
N SER A 347 11.86 -23.76 -6.56
CA SER A 347 11.78 -23.15 -7.88
C SER A 347 10.52 -22.30 -7.94
N ARG A 348 10.60 -21.19 -8.69
CA ARG A 348 9.49 -20.30 -8.97
C ARG A 348 9.73 -19.62 -10.31
N THR A 349 8.69 -19.51 -11.14
CA THR A 349 8.74 -18.79 -12.42
C THR A 349 7.73 -17.67 -12.43
N TRP A 350 8.18 -16.45 -12.69
CA TRP A 350 7.32 -15.29 -12.83
C TRP A 350 7.22 -14.89 -14.30
N THR A 351 6.00 -14.75 -14.81
CA THR A 351 5.72 -14.32 -16.18
C THR A 351 5.04 -12.97 -16.18
N VAL A 352 5.48 -12.08 -17.06
CA VAL A 352 4.87 -10.76 -17.26
C VAL A 352 3.57 -10.91 -18.04
N LEU A 353 2.49 -10.37 -17.50
CA LEU A 353 1.28 -10.07 -18.24
C LEU A 353 1.27 -8.57 -18.54
N ALA A 354 1.51 -8.24 -19.81
CA ALA A 354 1.53 -6.87 -20.30
C ALA A 354 0.11 -6.27 -20.26
N GLU A 355 -0.01 -5.03 -19.81
CA GLU A 355 -1.26 -4.26 -19.75
C GLU A 355 -2.43 -5.04 -19.15
N ALA A 356 -2.13 -5.94 -18.21
CA ALA A 356 -3.07 -6.94 -17.68
C ALA A 356 -4.23 -6.36 -16.88
N TRP A 357 -4.09 -5.12 -16.43
CA TRP A 357 -5.07 -4.43 -15.62
C TRP A 357 -4.97 -2.92 -15.80
N SER A 358 -6.02 -2.20 -15.39
CA SER A 358 -6.02 -0.74 -15.42
C SER A 358 -6.20 -0.16 -14.03
N LEU A 359 -5.38 0.84 -13.70
CA LEU A 359 -5.43 1.57 -12.43
C LEU A 359 -5.77 3.04 -12.69
N MET A 360 -6.71 3.60 -11.92
CA MET A 360 -7.00 5.03 -11.93
C MET A 360 -5.85 5.80 -11.27
N LEU A 361 -5.25 6.72 -12.02
CA LEU A 361 -4.12 7.53 -11.58
C LEU A 361 -4.35 9.02 -11.84
N PRO A 362 -3.65 9.91 -11.11
CA PRO A 362 -3.79 11.34 -11.32
C PRO A 362 -3.57 11.68 -12.79
N TYR A 363 -4.40 12.56 -13.33
CA TYR A 363 -4.16 13.11 -14.66
C TYR A 363 -2.83 13.86 -14.65
N ARG A 364 -1.91 13.46 -15.52
CA ARG A 364 -0.74 14.27 -15.84
C ARG A 364 -1.09 15.03 -17.13
N PRO A 365 -1.21 16.37 -17.08
CA PRO A 365 -1.52 17.18 -18.24
C PRO A 365 -0.47 17.11 -19.34
#